data_AF-A0A1M7G2T9-F1
#
_entry.id   AF-A0A1M7G2T9-F1
#
_cell.length_a   1.000
_cell.length_b   1.000
_cell.length_c   1.000
_cell.angle_alpha   90.00
_cell.angle_beta   90.00
_cell.angle_gamma   90.00
#
_symmetry.space_group_name_H-M   'P 1'
#
loop_
_entity.id
_entity.type
_entity.pdbx_description
1 polymer ?
#
loop_
_entity_poly.entity_id
_entity_poly.type
_entity_poly.pdbx_seq_one_letter_code
_entity_poly.pdbx_strand_id
1 'polypeptide(L)'
;MEQRLRDCLSVPYLLAAETVEVAPGSWISRVAYPELPGCSAEAPVVEDALHLLERKRIEMIVRMVGEGRAPPRPRPPLGDCDPVWVARQASLSDEIIALISSNGGNQDALAPG
;
A
#
# COMPACT_ATOMS: atom_id res chain seq x y z
N MET A 1 -13.58 -9.92 -14.97
CA MET A 1 -12.60 -10.65 -14.14
C MET A 1 -12.52 -9.88 -12.84
N GLU A 2 -13.06 -10.42 -11.74
CA GLU A 2 -12.94 -9.77 -10.42
C GLU A 2 -11.47 -9.68 -10.02
N GLN A 3 -11.05 -8.51 -9.60
CA GLN A 3 -9.67 -8.24 -9.27
C GLN A 3 -9.51 -8.23 -7.75
N ARG A 4 -8.77 -9.20 -7.21
CA ARG A 4 -8.65 -9.38 -5.76
C ARG A 4 -7.87 -8.23 -5.13
N LEU A 5 -8.31 -7.78 -3.95
CA LEU A 5 -7.64 -6.70 -3.23
C LEU A 5 -6.17 -7.03 -2.93
N ARG A 6 -5.87 -8.28 -2.56
CA ARG A 6 -4.49 -8.73 -2.32
C ARG A 6 -3.62 -8.54 -3.57
N ASP A 7 -4.12 -8.93 -4.74
CA ASP A 7 -3.39 -8.76 -6.00
C ASP A 7 -3.16 -7.29 -6.34
N CYS A 8 -4.11 -6.40 -6.03
CA CYS A 8 -3.93 -4.96 -6.20
C CYS A 8 -2.83 -4.41 -5.28
N LEU A 9 -2.82 -4.83 -4.02
CA LEU A 9 -1.87 -4.34 -3.03
C LEU A 9 -0.45 -4.87 -3.24
N SER A 10 -0.31 -6.00 -3.94
CA SER A 10 0.98 -6.57 -4.33
C SER A 10 1.58 -5.95 -5.60
N VAL A 11 0.90 -4.98 -6.25
CA VAL A 11 1.45 -4.24 -7.39
C VAL A 11 2.58 -3.33 -6.91
N PRO A 12 3.80 -3.46 -7.44
CA PRO A 12 4.91 -2.60 -7.04
C PRO A 12 4.79 -1.25 -7.72
N TYR A 13 4.62 -0.17 -6.95
CA TYR A 13 4.60 1.21 -7.44
C TYR A 13 6.00 1.86 -7.33
N LEU A 14 6.26 2.87 -8.17
CA LEU A 14 7.52 3.61 -8.15
C LEU A 14 7.56 4.51 -6.91
N LEU A 15 8.50 4.28 -6.00
CA LEU A 15 8.72 5.19 -4.88
C LEU A 15 9.56 6.39 -5.35
N ALA A 16 8.98 7.59 -5.30
CA ALA A 16 9.71 8.85 -5.39
C ALA A 16 9.99 9.35 -3.97
N ALA A 17 11.24 9.73 -3.69
CA ALA A 17 11.66 10.26 -2.39
C ALA A 17 12.58 11.47 -2.59
N GLU A 18 12.31 12.55 -1.87
CA GLU A 18 13.12 13.77 -1.87
C GLU A 18 13.23 14.33 -0.46
N THR A 19 14.33 15.04 -0.18
CA THR A 19 14.48 15.82 1.05
C THR A 19 14.24 17.28 0.71
N VAL A 20 13.31 17.91 1.44
CA VAL A 20 12.82 19.26 1.13
C VAL A 20 13.07 20.16 2.33
N GLU A 21 13.72 21.30 2.10
CA GLU A 21 13.83 22.35 3.09
C GLU A 21 12.50 23.13 3.16
N VAL A 22 11.81 23.05 4.30
CA VAL A 22 10.49 23.70 4.52
C VAL A 22 10.60 25.02 5.27
N ALA A 23 11.72 25.24 5.95
CA ALA A 23 12.14 26.49 6.56
C ALA A 23 13.67 26.47 6.71
N PRO A 24 14.35 27.62 6.91
CA PRO A 24 15.80 27.64 7.05
C PRO A 24 16.32 26.64 8.10
N GLY A 25 17.11 25.67 7.66
CA GLY A 25 17.65 24.60 8.51
C GLY A 25 16.65 23.51 8.91
N SER A 26 15.40 23.56 8.43
CA SER A 26 14.34 22.58 8.70
C SER A 26 14.06 21.76 7.46
N TRP A 27 14.28 20.45 7.56
CA TRP A 27 14.16 19.52 6.46
C TRP A 27 13.16 18.43 6.77
N ILE A 28 12.43 18.01 5.76
CA ILE A 28 11.53 16.86 5.81
C ILE A 28 11.86 15.89 4.67
N SER A 29 11.48 14.64 4.86
CA SER A 29 11.39 13.66 3.79
C SER A 29 9.99 13.73 3.17
N ARG A 30 9.92 14.02 1.87
CA ARG A 30 8.71 13.87 1.07
C ARG A 30 8.82 12.60 0.25
N VAL A 31 7.78 11.76 0.31
CA VAL A 31 7.70 10.52 -0.46
C VAL A 31 6.37 10.44 -1.21
N ALA A 32 6.36 9.78 -2.36
CA ALA A 32 5.17 9.62 -3.18
C ALA A 32 5.18 8.36 -4.04
N TYR A 33 3.98 7.89 -4.38
CA TYR A 33 3.73 6.98 -5.48
C TYR A 33 3.11 7.77 -6.64
N PRO A 34 3.89 8.27 -7.61
CA PRO A 34 3.38 9.13 -8.69
C PRO A 34 2.40 8.41 -9.62
N GLU A 35 2.48 7.08 -9.67
CA GLU A 35 1.53 6.22 -10.39
C GLU A 35 0.15 6.14 -9.68
N LEU A 36 0.03 6.66 -8.45
CA LEU A 36 -1.20 6.80 -7.69
C LEU A 36 -1.45 8.29 -7.38
N PRO A 37 -2.20 9.01 -8.23
CA PRO A 37 -2.42 10.44 -8.05
C PRO A 37 -2.92 10.81 -6.66
N GLY A 38 -2.22 11.74 -6.01
CA GLY A 38 -2.51 12.17 -4.64
C GLY A 38 -1.93 11.28 -3.54
N CYS A 39 -1.23 10.18 -3.86
CA CYS A 39 -0.55 9.32 -2.90
C CYS A 39 0.86 9.84 -2.57
N SER A 40 0.92 10.79 -1.65
CA SER A 40 2.15 11.36 -1.09
C SER A 40 2.05 11.52 0.42
N ALA A 41 3.21 11.53 1.08
CA ALA A 41 3.36 11.78 2.51
C ALA A 41 4.65 12.56 2.79
N GLU A 42 4.66 13.24 3.93
CA GLU A 42 5.77 14.07 4.41
C GLU A 42 5.98 13.82 5.90
N ALA A 43 7.23 13.67 6.32
CA ALA A 43 7.59 13.64 7.73
C ALA A 43 9.06 14.05 7.94
N PRO A 44 9.45 14.51 9.14
CA PRO A 44 10.85 14.79 9.45
C PRO A 44 11.76 13.56 9.29
N VAL A 45 11.23 12.36 9.57
CA VAL A 45 11.94 11.08 9.46
C VAL A 45 11.42 10.32 8.23
N VAL A 46 12.34 9.77 7.43
CA VAL A 46 11.99 9.03 6.20
C VAL A 46 11.12 7.81 6.48
N GLU A 47 11.40 7.08 7.56
CA GLU A 47 10.62 5.90 7.97
C GLU A 47 9.16 6.27 8.27
N ASP A 48 8.93 7.34 9.03
CA ASP A 48 7.59 7.84 9.31
C ASP A 48 6.86 8.24 8.01
N ALA A 49 7.58 8.91 7.09
CA ALA A 49 7.01 9.29 5.80
C ALA A 49 6.60 8.06 4.97
N LEU A 50 7.42 6.99 4.99
CA LEU A 50 7.12 5.73 4.32
C LEU A 50 5.92 5.00 4.95
N HIS A 51 5.82 4.96 6.28
CA HIS A 51 4.67 4.38 6.97
C HIS A 51 3.37 5.12 6.62
N LEU A 52 3.40 6.46 6.64
CA LEU A 52 2.25 7.29 6.23
C LEU A 52 1.89 7.07 4.75
N LEU A 53 2.89 6.93 3.88
CA LEU A 53 2.68 6.66 2.46
C LEU A 53 2.01 5.31 2.23
N GLU A 54 2.51 4.25 2.87
CA GLU A 54 1.94 2.90 2.75
C GLU A 54 0.51 2.85 3.27
N ARG A 55 0.24 3.53 4.40
CA ARG A 55 -1.12 3.69 4.91
C ARG A 55 -2.04 4.29 3.86
N LYS A 56 -1.65 5.45 3.32
CA LYS A 56 -2.43 6.17 2.31
C LYS A 56 -2.64 5.35 1.04
N ARG A 57 -1.62 4.61 0.60
CA ARG A 57 -1.69 3.70 -0.55
C ARG A 57 -2.74 2.62 -0.33
N ILE A 58 -2.70 1.94 0.81
CA ILE A 58 -3.62 0.85 1.15
C ILE A 58 -5.06 1.37 1.22
N GLU A 59 -5.29 2.45 1.98
CA GLU A 59 -6.62 3.07 2.11
C GLU A 59 -7.18 3.49 0.75
N MET A 60 -6.34 4.08 -0.12
CA MET A 60 -6.72 4.48 -1.46
C MET A 60 -7.12 3.29 -2.34
N ILE A 61 -6.33 2.20 -2.34
CA ILE A 61 -6.59 1.01 -3.14
C ILE A 61 -7.84 0.28 -2.64
N VAL A 62 -7.99 0.13 -1.31
CA VAL A 62 -9.19 -0.43 -0.69
C VAL A 62 -10.43 0.33 -1.14
N ARG A 63 -10.39 1.67 -1.08
CA ARG A 63 -11.49 2.52 -1.53
C ARG A 63 -11.80 2.36 -3.02
N MET A 64 -10.77 2.39 -3.89
CA MET A 64 -10.97 2.19 -5.33
C MET A 64 -11.65 0.86 -5.63
N VAL A 65 -11.15 -0.23 -5.04
CA VAL A 65 -11.71 -1.57 -5.23
C VAL A 65 -13.14 -1.66 -4.68
N GLY A 66 -13.41 -1.09 -3.51
CA GLY A 66 -14.76 -1.03 -2.93
C GLY A 66 -15.76 -0.23 -3.79
N GLU A 67 -15.28 0.76 -4.54
CA GLU A 67 -16.07 1.53 -5.52
C GLU A 67 -16.16 0.83 -6.91
N GLY A 68 -15.59 -0.37 -7.07
CA GLY A 68 -15.53 -1.08 -8.35
C GLY A 68 -14.56 -0.48 -9.37
N ARG A 69 -13.65 0.42 -8.93
CA ARG A 69 -12.62 1.03 -9.78
C ARG A 69 -11.30 0.27 -9.66
N ALA A 70 -10.69 -0.05 -10.81
CA ALA A 70 -9.38 -0.70 -10.83
C ALA A 70 -8.26 0.30 -10.51
N PRO A 71 -7.37 0.01 -9.54
CA PRO A 71 -6.19 0.83 -9.31
C PRO A 71 -5.20 0.68 -10.49
N PRO A 72 -4.32 1.67 -10.72
CA PRO A 72 -3.25 1.58 -11.72
C PRO A 72 -2.38 0.33 -11.54
N ARG A 73 -2.08 -0.37 -12.63
CA ARG A 73 -1.24 -1.58 -12.64
C ARG A 73 -0.07 -1.43 -13.63
N PRO A 74 0.92 -0.60 -13.30
CA PRO A 74 2.07 -0.36 -14.18
C PRO A 74 2.97 -1.60 -14.31
N ARG A 75 2.92 -2.50 -13.33
CA ARG A 75 3.70 -3.73 -13.25
C ARG A 75 2.84 -4.89 -12.72
N PRO A 76 3.20 -6.14 -13.01
CA PRO A 76 2.54 -7.30 -12.43
C PRO A 76 2.65 -7.34 -10.89
N PRO A 77 1.66 -7.91 -10.18
CA PRO A 77 1.78 -8.14 -8.75
C PRO A 77 2.98 -9.02 -8.39
N LEU A 78 3.65 -8.72 -7.29
CA LEU A 78 4.72 -9.54 -6.74
C LEU A 78 4.12 -10.76 -6.01
N GLY A 79 4.55 -11.96 -6.40
CA GLY A 79 4.04 -13.23 -5.84
C GLY A 79 4.31 -13.40 -4.34
N ASP A 80 5.47 -12.97 -3.87
CA ASP A 80 5.93 -13.13 -2.49
C ASP A 80 5.60 -11.93 -1.60
N CYS A 81 4.84 -10.95 -2.09
CA CYS A 81 4.39 -9.83 -1.28
C CYS A 81 3.36 -10.31 -0.26
N ASP A 82 3.51 -9.88 0.99
CA ASP A 82 2.48 -10.03 2.02
C ASP A 82 1.82 -8.68 2.38
N PRO A 83 0.72 -8.30 1.70
CA PRO A 83 0.00 -7.06 2.00
C PRO A 83 -0.53 -6.97 3.42
N VAL A 84 -0.76 -8.09 4.12
CA VAL A 84 -1.20 -8.09 5.52
C VAL A 84 -0.07 -7.62 6.43
N TRP A 85 1.15 -8.09 6.20
CA TRP A 85 2.33 -7.62 6.93
C TRP A 85 2.56 -6.12 6.73
N VAL A 86 2.45 -5.64 5.48
CA VAL A 86 2.60 -4.20 5.17
C VAL A 86 1.52 -3.37 5.87
N ALA A 87 0.26 -3.82 5.87
CA ALA A 87 -0.83 -3.12 6.55
C ALA A 87 -0.62 -3.03 8.07
N ARG A 88 -0.05 -4.06 8.69
CA ARG A 88 0.30 -4.05 10.13
C ARG A 88 1.43 -3.06 10.43
N GLN A 89 2.49 -3.05 9.62
CA GLN A 89 3.59 -2.10 9.77
C GLN A 89 3.10 -0.64 9.63
N ALA A 90 2.21 -0.38 8.67
CA ALA A 90 1.59 0.93 8.47
C ALA A 90 0.46 1.26 9.48
N SER A 91 0.25 0.43 10.51
CA SER A 91 -0.73 0.64 11.58
C SER A 91 -2.17 0.86 11.08
N LEU A 92 -2.60 0.08 10.07
CA LEU A 92 -3.97 0.09 9.55
C LEU A 92 -4.94 -0.54 10.55
N SER A 93 -6.24 -0.25 10.39
CA SER A 93 -7.27 -0.84 11.24
C SER A 93 -7.41 -2.35 11.03
N ASP A 94 -7.86 -3.05 12.06
CA ASP A 94 -8.15 -4.49 12.01
C ASP A 94 -9.18 -4.83 10.92
N GLU A 95 -10.12 -3.93 10.63
CA GLU A 95 -11.09 -4.06 9.54
C GLU A 95 -10.40 -4.17 8.17
N ILE A 96 -9.46 -3.26 7.89
CA ILE A 96 -8.70 -3.29 6.63
C ILE A 96 -7.83 -4.54 6.57
N ILE A 97 -7.18 -4.91 7.67
CA ILE A 97 -6.36 -6.13 7.75
C ILE A 97 -7.21 -7.38 7.47
N ALA A 98 -8.41 -7.45 8.04
CA ALA A 98 -9.36 -8.53 7.81
C ALA A 98 -9.84 -8.58 6.36
N LEU A 99 -10.11 -7.42 5.75
CA LEU A 99 -10.52 -7.31 4.35
C LEU A 99 -9.43 -7.79 3.38
N ILE A 100 -8.16 -7.46 3.65
CA ILE A 100 -7.03 -7.93 2.85
C ILE A 100 -6.90 -9.46 2.98
N SER A 101 -7.13 -9.99 4.18
CA SER A 101 -7.01 -11.43 4.47
C SER A 101 -8.14 -12.24 3.81
N SER A 102 -9.39 -11.77 3.89
CA SER A 102 -10.57 -12.46 3.35
C SER A 102 -10.65 -12.43 1.82
N ASN A 103 -9.94 -11.49 1.18
CA ASN A 103 -9.81 -11.40 -0.27
C ASN A 103 -8.52 -12.08 -0.79
N GLY A 104 -7.84 -12.84 0.07
CA GLY A 104 -6.84 -13.85 -0.30
C GLY A 104 -7.55 -15.17 -0.58
N GLY A 105 -7.30 -15.76 -1.75
CA GLY A 105 -7.93 -17.04 -2.11
C GLY A 105 -7.66 -18.14 -1.08
N ASN A 106 -8.67 -18.98 -0.88
CA ASN A 106 -8.65 -20.25 -0.14
C ASN A 106 -7.28 -20.96 -0.18
N GLN A 107 -6.61 -21.06 0.97
CA GLN A 107 -5.47 -21.96 1.21
C GLN A 107 -5.88 -23.13 2.11
N ASP A 108 -7.10 -23.65 1.98
CA ASP A 108 -7.43 -25.00 2.47
C ASP A 108 -7.39 -25.98 1.29
N ALA A 109 -6.17 -26.27 0.85
CA ALA A 109 -5.82 -27.47 0.10
C ALA A 109 -4.47 -28.03 0.59
N LEU A 110 -4.28 -28.08 1.91
CA LEU A 110 -3.47 -29.14 2.51
C LEU A 110 -4.43 -30.22 3.00
N ALA A 111 -4.71 -31.19 2.12
CA ALA A 111 -5.22 -32.47 2.56
C ALA A 111 -4.07 -33.26 3.21
N PRO A 112 -4.33 -34.03 4.28
CA PRO A 112 -3.34 -34.89 4.90
C PRO A 112 -3.02 -36.08 3.97
N GLY A 113 -1.74 -36.41 3.85
CA GLY A 113 -1.28 -37.71 3.38
C GLY A 113 -1.22 -38.71 4.53
#